data_AF-A0A857V9Z6-F1
#
_entry.id   AF-A0A857V9Z6-F1
#
_cell.length_a   1.000
_cell.length_b   1.000
_cell.length_c   1.000
_cell.angle_alpha   90.00
_cell.angle_beta   90.00
_cell.angle_gamma   90.00
#
_symmetry.space_group_name_H-M   'P 1'
#
loop_
_entity.id
_entity.type
_entity.pdbx_description
1 polymer ?
#
loop_
_entity_poly.entity_id
_entity_poly.type
_entity_poly.pdbx_seq_one_letter_code
_entity_poly.pdbx_strand_id
1 'polypeptide(L)'
;MNREHLVAMRQQVLDLLLPLIMNGEGEPTERFSLIISAIRAGAGTDDLYDKAFEVANSIEDAEEKRMALYDLLGEIEADIDQLDNTSIEVNSSSEQTKSS
;
A
#
# COMPACT_ATOMS: atom_id res chain seq x y z
N MET A 1 15.72 17.67 -12.63
CA MET A 1 15.35 16.39 -11.97
C MET A 1 14.33 15.68 -12.85
N ASN A 2 14.54 14.43 -13.24
CA ASN A 2 13.64 13.70 -14.15
C ASN A 2 12.83 12.63 -13.38
N ARG A 3 11.79 12.08 -14.02
CA ARG A 3 10.90 11.08 -13.43
C ARG A 3 11.67 9.84 -12.96
N GLU A 4 12.58 9.33 -13.78
CA GLU A 4 13.36 8.13 -13.48
C GLU A 4 14.19 8.29 -12.20
N HIS A 5 14.84 9.44 -12.03
CA HIS A 5 15.61 9.75 -10.83
C HIS A 5 14.73 9.82 -9.58
N LEU A 6 13.54 10.43 -9.67
CA LEU A 6 12.58 10.48 -8.56
C LEU A 6 12.08 9.08 -8.17
N VAL A 7 11.78 8.22 -9.15
CA VAL A 7 11.35 6.83 -8.90
C VAL A 7 12.47 6.03 -8.23
N ALA A 8 13.71 6.16 -8.71
CA ALA A 8 14.86 5.50 -8.10
C ALA A 8 15.08 5.98 -6.65
N MET A 9 14.99 7.29 -6.41
CA MET A 9 15.11 7.86 -5.06
C MET A 9 13.98 7.38 -4.14
N ARG A 10 12.73 7.33 -4.64
CA ARG A 10 11.60 6.77 -3.89
C ARG A 10 11.89 5.33 -3.46
N GLN A 11 12.38 4.49 -4.38
CA GLN A 11 12.70 3.10 -4.07
C GLN A 11 13.79 3.01 -2.99
N GLN A 12 14.86 3.80 -3.11
CA GLN A 12 15.93 3.85 -2.09
C GLN A 12 15.41 4.27 -0.71
N VAL A 13 14.50 5.24 -0.66
CA VAL A 13 13.86 5.66 0.61
C VAL A 13 13.02 4.52 1.18
N LEU A 14 12.21 3.83 0.35
CA LEU A 14 11.39 2.71 0.80
C LEU A 14 12.24 1.53 1.29
N ASP A 15 13.32 1.19 0.60
CA ASP A 15 14.21 0.09 0.99
C ASP A 15 14.82 0.32 2.40
N LEU A 16 15.07 1.58 2.76
CA LEU A 16 15.56 1.96 4.09
C LEU A 16 14.44 2.07 5.12
N LEU A 17 13.28 2.58 4.72
CA LEU A 17 12.16 2.89 5.62
C LEU A 17 11.38 1.64 6.02
N LEU A 18 11.14 0.71 5.10
CA LEU A 18 10.28 -0.45 5.35
C LEU A 18 10.76 -1.31 6.52
N PRO A 19 12.06 -1.66 6.66
CA PRO A 19 12.53 -2.42 7.83
C PRO A 19 12.30 -1.67 9.16
N LEU A 20 12.40 -0.34 9.14
CA LEU A 20 12.18 0.50 10.32
C LEU A 20 10.71 0.57 10.72
N ILE A 21 9.81 0.60 9.73
CA ILE A 21 8.36 0.56 9.98
C ILE A 21 7.94 -0.83 10.51
N MET A 22 8.39 -1.90 9.85
CA MET A 22 7.99 -3.28 10.18
C MET A 22 8.42 -3.69 11.58
N ASN A 23 9.59 -3.24 12.02
CA ASN A 23 10.18 -3.57 13.33
C ASN A 23 10.14 -2.41 14.33
N GLY A 24 9.54 -1.29 13.96
CA GLY A 24 9.55 -0.07 14.77
C GLY A 24 8.73 -0.21 16.05
N GLU A 25 9.25 0.34 17.13
CA GLU A 25 8.51 0.59 18.38
C GLU A 25 7.77 1.94 18.30
N GLY A 26 6.79 2.16 19.17
CA GLY A 26 6.01 3.41 19.22
C GLY A 26 4.51 3.16 19.37
N GLU A 27 3.76 4.26 19.49
CA GLU A 27 2.31 4.18 19.64
C GLU A 27 1.65 3.57 18.40
N PRO A 28 0.64 2.69 18.55
CA PRO A 28 0.00 2.02 17.43
C PRO A 28 -0.54 2.98 16.34
N THR A 29 -1.06 4.14 16.72
CA THR A 29 -1.58 5.16 15.78
C THR A 29 -0.49 5.77 14.91
N GLU A 30 0.66 6.09 15.49
CA GLU A 30 1.83 6.59 14.75
C GLU A 30 2.37 5.53 13.80
N ARG A 31 2.49 4.29 14.30
CA ARG A 31 2.96 3.15 13.50
C ARG A 31 2.03 2.89 12.32
N PHE A 32 0.71 2.88 12.56
CA PHE A 32 -0.29 2.74 11.50
C PHE A 32 -0.15 3.84 10.44
N SER A 33 0.00 5.10 10.87
CA SER A 33 0.16 6.25 9.97
C SER A 33 1.39 6.15 9.06
N LEU A 34 2.48 5.58 9.57
CA LEU A 34 3.69 5.32 8.78
C LEU A 34 3.47 4.19 7.78
N ILE A 35 2.85 3.08 8.21
CA ILE A 35 2.55 1.93 7.34
C ILE A 35 1.65 2.36 6.18
N ILE A 36 0.54 3.04 6.45
CA ILE A 36 -0.40 3.45 5.41
C ILE A 36 0.22 4.45 4.42
N SER A 37 1.13 5.31 4.89
CA SER A 37 1.87 6.24 4.03
C SER A 37 2.84 5.50 3.09
N ALA A 38 3.45 4.40 3.56
CA ALA A 38 4.32 3.57 2.73
C ALA A 38 3.52 2.82 1.65
N ILE A 39 2.34 2.28 2.01
CA ILE A 39 1.40 1.65 1.04
C ILE A 39 1.04 2.66 -0.06
N ARG A 40 0.57 3.85 0.31
CA ARG A 40 0.24 4.95 -0.62
C ARG A 40 1.40 5.41 -1.50
N ALA A 41 2.64 5.23 -1.04
CA ALA A 41 3.85 5.53 -1.82
C ALA A 41 4.18 4.44 -2.86
N GLY A 42 3.38 3.37 -2.93
CA GLY A 42 3.54 2.23 -3.83
C GLY A 42 4.36 1.09 -3.24
N ALA A 43 4.42 0.97 -1.91
CA ALA A 43 5.04 -0.16 -1.22
C ALA A 43 4.01 -1.22 -0.76
N GLY A 44 2.80 -1.20 -1.32
CA GLY A 44 1.75 -2.18 -1.03
C GLY A 44 2.22 -3.60 -1.33
N THR A 45 2.56 -4.34 -0.28
CA THR A 45 2.84 -5.77 -0.32
C THR A 45 1.93 -6.47 0.67
N ASP A 46 1.66 -7.75 0.46
CA ASP A 46 0.83 -8.56 1.36
C ASP A 46 1.28 -8.42 2.83
N ASP A 47 2.59 -8.55 3.10
CA ASP A 47 3.17 -8.38 4.43
C ASP A 47 2.90 -6.99 5.05
N LEU A 48 2.89 -5.93 4.24
CA LEU A 48 2.69 -4.57 4.72
C LEU A 48 1.21 -4.30 5.01
N TYR A 49 0.30 -4.85 4.20
CA TYR A 49 -1.15 -4.83 4.46
C TYR A 49 -1.50 -5.63 5.72
N ASP A 50 -0.94 -6.83 5.89
CA ASP A 50 -1.10 -7.64 7.10
C ASP A 50 -0.61 -6.88 8.34
N LYS A 51 0.54 -6.20 8.22
CA LYS A 51 1.07 -5.38 9.32
C LYS A 51 0.18 -4.18 9.62
N ALA A 52 -0.34 -3.50 8.60
CA ALA A 52 -1.28 -2.39 8.77
C ALA A 52 -2.51 -2.84 9.56
N PHE A 53 -3.06 -4.01 9.22
CA PHE A 53 -4.20 -4.59 9.91
C PHE A 53 -3.88 -4.94 11.37
N GLU A 54 -2.77 -5.62 11.62
CA GLU A 54 -2.31 -5.97 12.97
C GLU A 54 -2.22 -4.72 13.86
N VAL A 55 -1.56 -3.67 13.35
CA VAL A 55 -1.33 -2.44 14.11
C VAL A 55 -2.63 -1.67 14.31
N ALA A 56 -3.46 -1.49 13.27
CA ALA A 56 -4.77 -0.85 13.40
C ALA A 56 -5.64 -1.54 14.45
N ASN A 57 -5.65 -2.87 14.45
CA ASN A 57 -6.43 -3.66 15.40
C ASN A 57 -5.90 -3.57 16.84
N SER A 58 -4.61 -3.25 17.01
CA SER A 58 -3.98 -3.06 18.32
C SER A 58 -4.24 -1.70 18.98
N ILE A 59 -4.74 -0.70 18.24
CA ILE A 59 -5.12 0.62 18.80
C ILE A 59 -6.17 0.43 19.90
N GLU A 60 -6.03 1.05 21.06
CA GLU A 60 -6.99 0.85 22.17
C GLU A 60 -8.23 1.75 22.04
N ASP A 61 -8.04 3.00 21.64
CA ASP A 61 -9.13 3.94 21.46
C ASP A 61 -10.04 3.50 20.30
N ALA A 62 -11.34 3.39 20.58
CA ALA A 62 -12.30 2.85 19.64
C ALA A 62 -12.54 3.77 18.43
N GLU A 63 -12.40 5.09 18.60
CA GLU A 63 -12.53 6.05 17.51
C GLU A 63 -11.30 6.02 16.60
N GLU A 64 -10.10 6.04 17.18
CA GLU A 64 -8.85 5.93 16.43
C GLU A 64 -8.74 4.60 15.68
N LYS A 65 -9.10 3.48 16.33
CA LYS A 65 -9.15 2.15 15.69
C LYS A 65 -10.09 2.15 14.49
N ARG A 66 -11.29 2.71 14.66
CA ARG A 66 -12.30 2.77 13.59
C ARG A 66 -11.76 3.58 12.40
N MET A 67 -11.13 4.73 12.65
CA MET A 67 -10.54 5.55 11.58
C MET A 67 -9.41 4.80 10.87
N ALA A 68 -8.49 4.18 11.61
CA ALA A 68 -7.40 3.40 11.01
C ALA A 68 -7.91 2.25 10.14
N LEU A 69 -8.89 1.49 10.62
CA LEU A 69 -9.48 0.39 9.84
C LEU A 69 -10.20 0.89 8.58
N TYR A 70 -10.86 2.05 8.65
CA TYR A 70 -11.51 2.65 7.48
C TYR A 70 -10.51 3.14 6.44
N ASP A 71 -9.42 3.76 6.88
CA ASP A 71 -8.32 4.18 6.00
C ASP A 71 -7.68 2.97 5.31
N LEU A 72 -7.42 1.89 6.06
CA LEU A 72 -6.88 0.65 5.50
C LEU A 72 -7.82 0.02 4.46
N LEU A 73 -9.12 -0.02 4.76
CA LEU A 73 -10.12 -0.51 3.81
C LEU A 73 -10.09 0.29 2.50
N GLY A 74 -9.97 1.62 2.59
CA GLY A 74 -9.86 2.46 1.40
C GLY A 74 -8.67 2.13 0.51
N GLU A 75 -7.50 1.87 1.10
CA GLU A 75 -6.31 1.48 0.32
C GLU A 75 -6.43 0.07 -0.27
N ILE A 76 -7.12 -0.86 0.41
CA ILE A 76 -7.37 -2.21 -0.13
C ILE A 76 -8.28 -2.14 -1.34
N GLU A 77 -9.40 -1.42 -1.25
CA GLU A 77 -10.34 -1.26 -2.38
C GLU A 77 -9.67 -0.56 -3.58
N ALA A 78 -8.83 0.46 -3.32
CA ALA A 78 -8.11 1.15 -4.37
C ALA A 78 -7.12 0.24 -5.14
N ASP A 79 -6.47 -0.70 -4.45
CA ASP A 79 -5.57 -1.66 -5.08
C ASP A 79 -6.32 -2.81 -5.76
N ILE A 80 -7.46 -3.26 -5.22
CA ILE A 80 -8.38 -4.19 -5.91
C ILE A 80 -8.84 -3.59 -7.24
N ASP A 81 -9.32 -2.33 -7.25
CA ASP A 81 -9.78 -1.64 -8.45
C ASP A 81 -8.66 -1.52 -9.51
N GLN A 82 -7.41 -1.32 -9.09
CA GLN A 82 -6.26 -1.28 -10.00
C GLN A 82 -5.96 -2.65 -10.62
N LEU A 83 -6.05 -3.72 -9.83
CA LEU A 83 -5.85 -5.09 -10.32
C LEU A 83 -6.93 -5.52 -11.31
N ASP A 84 -8.18 -5.14 -11.04
CA ASP A 84 -9.32 -5.43 -11.91
C ASP A 84 -9.22 -4.67 -13.24
N ASN A 85 -8.88 -3.38 -13.20
CA ASN A 85 -8.66 -2.59 -14.41
C ASN A 85 -7.48 -3.11 -15.26
N THR A 86 -6.39 -3.54 -14.61
CA THR A 86 -5.24 -4.16 -15.29
C THR A 86 -5.65 -5.45 -15.99
N SER A 87 -6.52 -6.25 -15.37
CA SER A 87 -7.00 -7.52 -15.93
C SER A 87 -7.85 -7.32 -17.20
N ILE A 88 -8.60 -6.22 -17.29
CA ILE A 88 -9.42 -5.88 -18.46
C ILE A 88 -8.54 -5.43 -19.66
N GLU A 89 -7.50 -4.63 -19.42
CA GLU A 89 -6.60 -4.15 -20.48
C GLU A 89 -5.75 -5.27 -21.09
N VAL A 90 -5.29 -6.22 -20.26
CA VAL A 90 -4.51 -7.39 -20.71
C VAL A 90 -5.38 -8.32 -21.57
N ASN A 91 -6.65 -8.53 -21.19
CA ASN A 91 -7.56 -9.38 -21.96
C ASN A 91 -7.88 -8.76 -23.33
N SER A 92 -8.14 -7.46 -23.38
CA SER A 92 -8.47 -6.71 -24.62
C SER A 92 -7.32 -6.67 -25.63
N SER A 93 -6.07 -6.69 -25.17
CA SER A 93 -4.87 -6.70 -26.02
C SER A 93 -4.60 -8.09 -26.64
N SER A 94 -5.11 -9.16 -26.03
CA SER A 94 -4.92 -10.53 -26.50
C SER A 94 -5.88 -10.93 -27.64
N GLU A 95 -7.03 -10.27 -27.77
CA GLU A 95 -8.03 -10.56 -28.80
C GLU A 95 -7.75 -9.85 -30.15
N GLN A 96 -6.99 -8.76 -30.16
CA GLN A 96 -6.68 -8.02 -31.40
C GLN A 96 -5.59 -8.65 -32.28
N THR A 97 -4.90 -9.71 -31.84
CA THR A 97 -3.84 -10.37 -32.62
C THR A 97 -4.30 -11.61 -33.41
N LYS A 98 -5.58 -12.01 -33.29
CA LYS A 98 -6.11 -13.23 -33.95
C LYS A 98 -6.95 -13.03 -35.21
N SER A 99 -7.24 -11.78 -35.61
CA SER A 99 -7.88 -11.51 -36.90
C SER A 99 -6.85 -10.98 -37.90
N SER A 100 -6.18 -11.90 -38.59
CA SER A 100 -5.49 -11.66 -39.87
C SER A 100 -6.28 -12.30 -41.01
#